data_AF-A0A177CBD8-F1
#
_entry.id   AF-A0A177CBD8-F1
#
_cell.length_a   1.000
_cell.length_b   1.000
_cell.length_c   1.000
_cell.angle_alpha   90.00
_cell.angle_beta   90.00
_cell.angle_gamma   90.00
#
_symmetry.space_group_name_H-M   'P 1'
#
loop_
_entity.id
_entity.type
_entity.pdbx_description
1 polymer ?
#
loop_
_entity_poly.entity_id
_entity_poly.type
_entity_poly.pdbx_seq_one_letter_code
_entity_poly.pdbx_strand_id
1 'polypeptide(L)'
;MHSIIFAITAALAATAAAFDCHGPYFSFYNRHGPAMSSQRLDPALFPGQQSPHMHDFDGGNALSADVSYESLQGSDCTTARIKPDKSLYWRPALYWNGNGTGMYPVPNSFLKIYYKFGDNGNAKAKNISEFPEDFSMIAGDPFRRSEDEKNEAGIDWTCIGEDYSRITAKGFPTGFTSCGQGLTTQLTFPSCWNGNALDPKKPNAHMAYPSGGGSGIDACPEGFQAARFPAIFIEFWWDVKAFDGQYSANDNPWVLAQGDPTGFGMHADFKNGWAKGVLAKATSDDGYCNCGCGCGDDQMRECFGAENVNNDADISTCAAKSAFADEAGVVEKLPGCNPIQEGPGEATAVSGPDCTAAAAPGAGDATSAVASATSAAASIISSAASEAISAVSSIVATIADIESTATPESTSNPAPETTLVSKSRHGHHHYHTAVPGGASEALPADAESSECTNAATVTVTPPPVTVTVTATAAGGYAVDRRRRRHN
;
A
#
# COMPACT_ATOMS: atom_id res chain seq x y z
N MET A 1 -61.00 -4.69 41.67
CA MET A 1 -60.19 -3.53 42.11
C MET A 1 -59.19 -4.09 43.10
N HIS A 2 -57.95 -4.38 42.75
CA HIS A 2 -56.88 -3.41 42.54
C HIS A 2 -55.86 -3.94 41.52
N SER A 3 -55.55 -3.13 40.51
CA SER A 3 -54.45 -3.35 39.58
C SER A 3 -53.13 -2.99 40.27
N ILE A 4 -52.13 -3.87 40.21
CA ILE A 4 -50.74 -3.53 40.53
C ILE A 4 -50.01 -3.48 39.19
N ILE A 5 -49.81 -2.26 38.69
CA ILE A 5 -48.99 -1.96 37.52
C ILE A 5 -47.54 -1.92 38.03
N PHE A 6 -46.76 -2.96 37.74
CA PHE A 6 -45.30 -2.86 37.85
C PHE A 6 -44.79 -2.13 36.61
N ALA A 7 -44.41 -0.86 36.80
CA ALA A 7 -43.62 -0.13 35.82
C ALA A 7 -42.19 -0.70 35.83
N ILE A 8 -41.85 -1.50 34.82
CA ILE A 8 -40.48 -1.90 34.55
C ILE A 8 -39.84 -0.76 33.77
N THR A 9 -39.13 0.12 34.46
CA THR A 9 -38.24 1.11 33.85
C THR A 9 -36.99 0.36 33.38
N ALA A 10 -36.99 -0.13 32.15
CA ALA A 10 -35.79 -0.63 31.50
C ALA A 10 -34.88 0.57 31.20
N ALA A 11 -33.90 0.80 32.08
CA ALA A 11 -32.80 1.72 31.80
C ALA A 11 -31.97 1.11 30.66
N LEU A 12 -32.14 1.64 29.46
CA LEU A 12 -31.28 1.36 28.31
C LEU A 12 -29.94 2.04 28.56
N ALA A 13 -29.07 1.40 29.34
CA ALA A 13 -27.66 1.77 29.37
C ALA A 13 -27.07 1.37 28.01
N ALA A 14 -27.07 2.30 27.06
CA ALA A 14 -26.25 2.18 25.87
C ALA A 14 -24.79 2.15 26.34
N THR A 15 -24.23 0.96 26.47
CA THR A 15 -22.79 0.81 26.57
C THR A 15 -22.22 1.26 25.24
N ALA A 16 -21.82 2.53 25.15
CA ALA A 16 -20.78 2.93 24.23
C ALA A 16 -19.58 2.05 24.60
N ALA A 17 -19.38 0.95 23.89
CA ALA A 17 -18.07 0.32 23.88
C ALA A 17 -17.14 1.42 23.35
N ALA A 18 -16.36 2.03 24.24
CA ALA A 18 -15.27 2.89 23.82
C ALA A 18 -14.47 2.06 22.81
N PHE A 19 -14.41 2.53 21.57
CA PHE A 19 -13.47 1.97 20.61
C PHE A 19 -12.11 2.08 21.28
N ASP A 20 -11.54 0.93 21.66
CA ASP A 20 -10.21 0.91 22.22
C ASP A 20 -9.26 1.27 21.08
N CYS A 21 -8.96 2.56 20.96
CA CYS A 21 -8.00 3.04 19.99
C CYS A 21 -6.57 2.67 20.37
N HIS A 22 -6.32 1.90 21.43
CA HIS A 22 -4.97 1.55 21.87
C HIS A 22 -4.50 0.21 21.28
N GLY A 23 -3.23 0.15 20.92
CA GLY A 23 -2.60 -1.06 20.37
C GLY A 23 -1.18 -0.76 19.91
N PRO A 24 -0.37 -1.79 19.60
CA PRO A 24 1.00 -1.65 19.09
C PRO A 24 1.00 -1.13 17.64
N TYR A 25 0.61 0.12 17.49
CA TYR A 25 0.65 0.87 16.25
C TYR A 25 0.62 2.38 16.52
N PHE A 26 1.11 3.13 15.53
CA PHE A 26 0.86 4.56 15.41
C PHE A 26 0.26 4.85 14.04
N SER A 27 -0.50 5.94 13.95
CA SER A 27 -1.11 6.36 12.69
C SER A 27 -1.09 7.87 12.55
N PHE A 28 -1.04 8.36 11.32
CA PHE A 28 -1.09 9.79 11.06
C PHE A 28 -1.78 10.07 9.73
N TYR A 29 -2.35 11.28 9.65
CA TYR A 29 -2.88 11.81 8.41
C TYR A 29 -1.76 12.52 7.66
N ASN A 30 -1.59 12.20 6.38
CA ASN A 30 -0.82 13.06 5.49
C ASN A 30 -1.58 14.38 5.25
N ARG A 31 -0.90 15.33 4.60
CA ARG A 31 -1.48 16.59 4.15
C ARG A 31 -2.88 16.40 3.55
N HIS A 32 -3.82 17.24 3.98
CA HIS A 32 -5.11 17.38 3.32
C HIS A 32 -5.00 18.07 1.96
N GLY A 33 -5.74 17.54 0.99
CA GLY A 33 -5.82 18.01 -0.38
C GLY A 33 -5.33 16.97 -1.39
N PRO A 34 -5.06 17.42 -2.63
CA PRO A 34 -4.56 16.55 -3.68
C PRO A 34 -3.24 15.86 -3.29
N ALA A 35 -2.96 14.75 -3.98
CA ALA A 35 -1.67 14.07 -3.90
C ALA A 35 -0.52 15.06 -4.17
N MET A 36 0.66 14.76 -3.63
CA MET A 36 1.86 15.55 -3.89
C MET A 36 2.13 15.70 -5.39
N SER A 37 1.87 14.65 -6.17
CA SER A 37 2.05 14.61 -7.61
C SER A 37 1.23 13.50 -8.25
N SER A 38 0.73 13.74 -9.47
CA SER A 38 0.15 12.68 -10.33
C SER A 38 1.02 12.52 -11.57
N GLN A 39 1.71 11.39 -11.72
CA GLN A 39 2.64 11.17 -12.82
C GLN A 39 2.66 9.71 -13.29
N ARG A 40 3.04 9.49 -14.55
CA ARG A 40 3.36 8.15 -15.09
C ARG A 40 4.75 7.71 -14.63
N LEU A 41 4.90 7.58 -13.32
CA LEU A 41 6.10 7.09 -12.66
C LEU A 41 5.77 5.83 -11.88
N ASP A 42 6.76 4.96 -11.76
CA ASP A 42 6.75 3.80 -10.88
C ASP A 42 8.22 3.40 -10.69
N PRO A 43 8.93 4.07 -9.76
CA PRO A 43 10.36 3.85 -9.58
C PRO A 43 10.70 2.46 -9.02
N ALA A 44 9.72 1.68 -8.57
CA ALA A 44 9.93 0.30 -8.11
C ALA A 44 9.93 -0.68 -9.28
N LEU A 45 8.95 -0.60 -10.18
CA LEU A 45 8.82 -1.54 -11.31
C LEU A 45 9.48 -1.04 -12.59
N PHE A 46 9.53 0.26 -12.81
CA PHE A 46 10.01 0.90 -14.04
C PHE A 46 11.06 1.99 -13.74
N PRO A 47 12.15 1.68 -13.01
CA PRO A 47 13.17 2.67 -12.68
C PRO A 47 13.77 3.29 -13.94
N GLY A 48 13.83 4.62 -13.97
CA GLY A 48 14.32 5.44 -15.09
C GLY A 48 13.38 5.50 -16.29
N GLN A 49 12.19 4.88 -16.24
CA GLN A 49 11.26 4.76 -17.35
C GLN A 49 9.89 5.33 -17.01
N GLN A 50 9.11 5.64 -18.04
CA GLN A 50 7.73 6.05 -17.88
C GLN A 50 6.86 4.82 -17.55
N SER A 51 6.06 4.91 -16.49
CA SER A 51 5.16 3.84 -16.08
C SER A 51 4.04 3.61 -17.12
N PRO A 52 3.54 2.36 -17.27
CA PRO A 52 2.41 2.07 -18.13
C PRO A 52 1.14 2.84 -17.79
N HIS A 53 0.93 3.28 -16.54
CA HIS A 53 -0.25 4.04 -16.14
C HIS A 53 0.08 5.18 -15.17
N MET A 54 -0.92 6.01 -14.88
CA MET A 54 -0.79 7.18 -14.00
C MET A 54 -0.88 6.77 -12.53
N HIS A 55 0.02 7.29 -11.70
CA HIS A 55 -0.03 7.12 -10.25
C HIS A 55 -0.13 8.46 -9.52
N ASP A 56 -0.83 8.44 -8.40
CA ASP A 56 -0.87 9.52 -7.40
C ASP A 56 0.13 9.23 -6.29
N PHE A 57 1.07 10.16 -6.08
CA PHE A 57 2.18 10.06 -5.14
C PHE A 57 1.98 10.96 -3.92
N ASP A 58 2.32 10.44 -2.76
CA ASP A 58 2.47 11.14 -1.50
C ASP A 58 3.82 10.80 -0.86
N GLY A 59 4.33 11.68 0.01
CA GLY A 59 5.61 11.50 0.68
C GLY A 59 6.64 12.59 0.37
N GLY A 60 7.92 12.22 0.30
CA GLY A 60 9.04 13.13 0.04
C GLY A 60 9.05 13.71 -1.38
N ASN A 61 9.38 15.00 -1.53
CA ASN A 61 9.29 15.69 -2.82
C ASN A 61 10.46 15.43 -3.80
N ALA A 62 11.48 14.67 -3.41
CA ALA A 62 12.54 14.22 -4.31
C ALA A 62 12.11 13.04 -5.22
N LEU A 63 10.83 12.98 -5.58
CA LEU A 63 10.30 12.03 -6.56
C LEU A 63 10.94 12.30 -7.94
N SER A 64 11.40 11.22 -8.58
CA SER A 64 12.01 11.20 -9.91
C SER A 64 11.72 9.86 -10.60
N ALA A 65 12.11 9.73 -11.87
CA ALA A 65 11.96 8.46 -12.59
C ALA A 65 12.84 7.33 -12.03
N ASP A 66 14.00 7.69 -11.49
CA ASP A 66 14.89 6.79 -10.76
C ASP A 66 15.13 7.41 -9.38
N VAL A 67 14.66 6.72 -8.33
CA VAL A 67 14.66 7.21 -6.95
C VAL A 67 15.50 6.28 -6.09
N SER A 68 16.44 6.83 -5.35
CA SER A 68 17.20 6.12 -4.31
C SER A 68 16.79 6.57 -2.92
N TYR A 69 17.15 5.81 -1.89
CA TYR A 69 17.01 6.25 -0.50
C TYR A 69 17.72 7.58 -0.27
N GLU A 70 18.95 7.73 -0.78
CA GLU A 70 19.73 8.96 -0.66
C GLU A 70 19.01 10.16 -1.28
N SER A 71 18.40 10.00 -2.47
CA SER A 71 17.66 11.10 -3.09
C SER A 71 16.42 11.46 -2.26
N LEU A 72 15.70 10.48 -1.70
CA LEU A 72 14.56 10.74 -0.82
C LEU A 72 14.97 11.47 0.46
N GLN A 73 16.10 11.12 1.07
CA GLN A 73 16.64 11.86 2.22
C GLN A 73 16.96 13.33 1.86
N GLY A 74 17.26 13.62 0.59
CA GLY A 74 17.43 14.97 0.06
C GLY A 74 16.14 15.75 -0.20
N SER A 75 14.96 15.22 0.15
CA SER A 75 13.68 15.91 -0.02
C SER A 75 13.54 17.12 0.91
N ASP A 76 13.36 18.30 0.33
CA ASP A 76 13.14 19.56 1.07
C ASP A 76 11.83 19.55 1.87
N CYS A 77 10.82 18.82 1.42
CA CYS A 77 9.54 18.66 2.11
C CYS A 77 9.01 17.21 2.01
N THR A 78 7.96 16.90 2.76
CA THR A 78 7.20 15.64 2.66
C THR A 78 5.72 15.93 2.93
N THR A 79 4.80 15.24 2.26
CA THR A 79 3.37 15.32 2.62
C THR A 79 3.03 14.48 3.86
N ALA A 80 3.96 13.67 4.36
CA ALA A 80 3.81 12.95 5.62
C ALA A 80 3.78 13.90 6.82
N ARG A 81 3.01 13.54 7.85
CA ARG A 81 2.98 14.30 9.12
C ARG A 81 4.33 14.28 9.83
N ILE A 82 5.11 13.22 9.66
CA ILE A 82 6.40 13.02 10.34
C ILE A 82 7.53 13.40 9.39
N LYS A 83 8.23 14.50 9.70
CA LYS A 83 9.28 15.07 8.84
C LYS A 83 10.38 14.08 8.47
N PRO A 84 10.86 13.22 9.41
CA PRO A 84 11.81 12.17 9.07
C PRO A 84 11.28 11.10 8.11
N ASP A 85 9.98 11.02 7.85
CA ASP A 85 9.41 10.14 6.84
C ASP A 85 9.41 10.82 5.46
N LYS A 86 10.44 10.52 4.68
CA LYS A 86 10.57 10.91 3.27
C LYS A 86 10.23 9.75 2.32
N SER A 87 9.56 8.72 2.82
CA SER A 87 9.13 7.58 2.00
C SER A 87 8.20 8.05 0.89
N LEU A 88 8.07 7.24 -0.17
CA LEU A 88 7.04 7.43 -1.20
C LEU A 88 5.94 6.40 -1.00
N TYR A 89 4.70 6.87 -1.12
CA TYR A 89 3.48 6.07 -1.13
C TYR A 89 2.72 6.41 -2.41
N TRP A 90 2.47 5.43 -3.27
CA TRP A 90 1.72 5.71 -4.49
C TRP A 90 0.72 4.61 -4.83
N ARG A 91 -0.24 4.99 -5.67
CA ARG A 91 -1.39 4.19 -6.10
C ARG A 91 -1.84 4.62 -7.48
N PRO A 92 -2.57 3.80 -8.24
CA PRO A 92 -3.17 4.24 -9.48
C PRO A 92 -4.08 5.46 -9.28
N ALA A 93 -3.99 6.42 -10.19
CA ALA A 93 -4.92 7.54 -10.18
C ALA A 93 -6.35 7.04 -10.46
N LEU A 94 -7.33 7.61 -9.76
CA LEU A 94 -8.75 7.32 -9.94
C LEU A 94 -9.38 8.30 -10.93
N TYR A 95 -10.24 7.80 -11.81
CA TYR A 95 -10.98 8.60 -12.77
C TYR A 95 -12.48 8.34 -12.66
N TRP A 96 -13.27 9.38 -12.90
CA TRP A 96 -14.68 9.28 -13.23
C TRP A 96 -14.83 9.11 -14.74
N ASN A 97 -15.58 8.11 -15.21
CA ASN A 97 -15.72 7.81 -16.64
C ASN A 97 -16.68 8.74 -17.40
N GLY A 98 -17.23 9.76 -16.72
CA GLY A 98 -18.07 10.77 -17.34
C GLY A 98 -19.34 10.23 -17.98
N ASN A 99 -19.85 9.08 -17.55
CA ASN A 99 -20.90 8.34 -18.25
C ASN A 99 -20.56 8.06 -19.72
N GLY A 100 -19.29 7.77 -20.01
CA GLY A 100 -18.75 7.52 -21.34
C GLY A 100 -18.33 8.76 -22.13
N THR A 101 -18.31 9.95 -21.51
CA THR A 101 -17.91 11.20 -22.17
C THR A 101 -16.41 11.51 -22.07
N GLY A 102 -15.68 10.83 -21.19
CA GLY A 102 -14.25 11.01 -21.00
C GLY A 102 -13.80 10.54 -19.61
N MET A 103 -12.51 10.66 -19.33
CA MET A 103 -11.91 10.32 -18.04
C MET A 103 -11.56 11.60 -17.29
N TYR A 104 -12.23 11.81 -16.17
CA TYR A 104 -12.07 12.99 -15.32
C TYR A 104 -11.27 12.56 -14.08
N PRO A 105 -10.05 13.07 -13.85
CA PRO A 105 -9.28 12.73 -12.67
C PRO A 105 -10.08 13.04 -11.40
N VAL A 106 -10.15 12.08 -10.49
CA VAL A 106 -10.77 12.24 -9.17
C VAL A 106 -9.67 12.74 -8.22
N PRO A 107 -9.79 13.96 -7.67
CA PRO A 107 -8.80 14.47 -6.74
C PRO A 107 -8.73 13.62 -5.47
N ASN A 108 -7.56 13.62 -4.85
CA ASN A 108 -7.37 13.04 -3.54
C ASN A 108 -7.80 14.02 -2.45
N SER A 109 -8.30 13.50 -1.33
CA SER A 109 -8.67 14.27 -0.14
C SER A 109 -7.57 14.24 0.91
N PHE A 110 -7.05 13.06 1.26
CA PHE A 110 -5.92 12.84 2.16
C PHE A 110 -5.57 11.34 2.18
N LEU A 111 -4.46 11.00 2.81
CA LEU A 111 -4.14 9.62 3.19
C LEU A 111 -4.07 9.51 4.70
N LYS A 112 -4.45 8.35 5.23
CA LYS A 112 -4.14 7.96 6.61
C LYS A 112 -3.27 6.72 6.59
N ILE A 113 -2.10 6.80 7.21
CA ILE A 113 -1.10 5.74 7.23
C ILE A 113 -1.00 5.20 8.64
N TYR A 114 -0.97 3.87 8.75
CA TYR A 114 -0.82 3.15 10.00
C TYR A 114 0.39 2.24 9.90
N TYR A 115 1.26 2.32 10.91
CA TYR A 115 2.34 1.37 11.11
C TYR A 115 1.95 0.40 12.22
N LYS A 116 1.48 -0.78 11.84
CA LYS A 116 0.98 -1.81 12.76
C LYS A 116 2.07 -2.83 13.07
N PHE A 117 2.36 -3.02 14.34
CA PHE A 117 3.41 -3.92 14.81
C PHE A 117 2.92 -4.79 15.99
N GLY A 118 1.64 -5.14 15.93
CA GLY A 118 0.99 -6.10 16.82
C GLY A 118 0.94 -7.51 16.27
N ASP A 119 0.65 -8.44 17.16
CA ASP A 119 0.17 -9.78 16.82
C ASP A 119 -1.37 -9.84 16.76
N ASN A 120 -1.90 -11.02 16.47
CA ASN A 120 -3.35 -11.25 16.32
C ASN A 120 -4.14 -11.02 17.62
N GLY A 121 -3.47 -10.97 18.77
CA GLY A 121 -4.07 -10.64 20.07
C GLY A 121 -4.01 -9.15 20.41
N ASN A 122 -3.63 -8.29 19.45
CA ASN A 122 -3.35 -6.87 19.67
C ASN A 122 -2.23 -6.63 20.71
N ALA A 123 -1.34 -7.61 20.92
CA ALA A 123 -0.16 -7.48 21.77
C ALA A 123 1.05 -7.08 20.93
N LYS A 124 2.01 -6.37 21.53
CA LYS A 124 3.24 -5.93 20.85
C LYS A 124 3.99 -7.15 20.30
N ALA A 125 4.14 -7.22 18.98
CA ALA A 125 5.00 -8.21 18.35
C ALA A 125 6.47 -7.85 18.63
N LYS A 126 7.30 -8.86 18.92
CA LYS A 126 8.73 -8.68 19.19
C LYS A 126 9.55 -8.67 17.91
N ASN A 127 10.76 -8.09 17.98
CA ASN A 127 11.75 -8.10 16.90
C ASN A 127 11.25 -7.50 15.58
N ILE A 128 10.46 -6.43 15.67
CA ILE A 128 10.01 -5.68 14.50
C ILE A 128 11.16 -4.80 14.02
N SER A 129 11.58 -5.03 12.78
CA SER A 129 12.70 -4.31 12.16
C SER A 129 12.19 -3.06 11.43
N GLU A 130 13.03 -2.04 11.31
CA GLU A 130 12.80 -0.97 10.34
C GLU A 130 13.09 -1.46 8.91
N PHE A 131 12.53 -0.78 7.92
CA PHE A 131 12.81 -1.09 6.51
C PHE A 131 14.27 -0.77 6.17
N PRO A 132 14.95 -1.64 5.39
CA PRO A 132 16.26 -1.34 4.85
C PRO A 132 16.26 -0.08 3.96
N GLU A 133 17.45 0.51 3.79
CA GLU A 133 17.66 1.52 2.74
C GLU A 133 17.33 0.90 1.37
N ASP A 134 16.76 1.71 0.48
CA ASP A 134 16.27 1.34 -0.87
C ASP A 134 15.17 0.27 -0.94
N PHE A 135 14.65 -0.17 0.22
CA PHE A 135 13.56 -1.11 0.27
C PHE A 135 12.30 -0.60 -0.43
N SER A 136 11.69 -1.46 -1.26
CA SER A 136 10.40 -1.20 -1.91
C SER A 136 9.52 -2.43 -1.82
N MET A 137 8.20 -2.25 -1.79
CA MET A 137 7.23 -3.34 -1.80
C MET A 137 5.90 -2.88 -2.39
N ILE A 138 5.08 -3.85 -2.78
CA ILE A 138 3.80 -3.64 -3.47
C ILE A 138 2.73 -4.48 -2.77
N ALA A 139 1.51 -3.95 -2.74
CA ALA A 139 0.32 -4.63 -2.25
C ALA A 139 -0.79 -4.54 -3.29
N GLY A 140 -1.56 -5.62 -3.47
CA GLY A 140 -2.58 -5.72 -4.49
C GLY A 140 -2.05 -6.29 -5.81
N ASP A 141 -2.89 -6.27 -6.84
CA ASP A 141 -2.56 -6.82 -8.16
C ASP A 141 -3.26 -6.00 -9.26
N PRO A 142 -2.52 -5.30 -10.14
CA PRO A 142 -3.09 -4.43 -11.16
C PRO A 142 -3.93 -5.16 -12.22
N PHE A 143 -3.79 -6.47 -12.37
CA PHE A 143 -4.47 -7.26 -13.39
C PHE A 143 -5.83 -7.80 -12.95
N ARG A 144 -6.15 -7.78 -11.67
CA ARG A 144 -7.40 -8.35 -11.16
C ARG A 144 -8.63 -7.56 -11.62
N ARG A 145 -9.72 -8.27 -11.96
CA ARG A 145 -11.02 -7.69 -12.35
C ARG A 145 -12.23 -8.36 -11.69
N SER A 146 -12.00 -9.24 -10.72
CA SER A 146 -13.07 -9.88 -9.95
C SER A 146 -12.61 -10.20 -8.54
N GLU A 147 -13.60 -10.45 -7.68
CA GLU A 147 -13.37 -11.08 -6.40
C GLU A 147 -12.85 -12.51 -6.63
N ASP A 148 -11.81 -12.87 -5.90
CA ASP A 148 -11.33 -14.24 -5.77
C ASP A 148 -10.94 -14.47 -4.30
N GLU A 149 -10.56 -15.70 -3.95
CA GLU A 149 -10.18 -16.05 -2.57
C GLU A 149 -8.85 -15.39 -2.11
N LYS A 150 -8.11 -14.69 -2.99
CA LYS A 150 -6.74 -14.20 -2.78
C LYS A 150 -6.65 -12.70 -2.46
N ASN A 151 -7.62 -12.11 -1.79
CA ASN A 151 -7.51 -10.72 -1.33
C ASN A 151 -6.61 -10.57 -0.08
N GLU A 152 -5.35 -10.99 -0.19
CA GLU A 152 -4.39 -10.98 0.93
C GLU A 152 -4.09 -9.56 1.42
N ALA A 153 -4.11 -8.57 0.51
CA ALA A 153 -3.94 -7.15 0.82
C ALA A 153 -5.14 -6.57 1.60
N GLY A 154 -6.27 -7.28 1.68
CA GLY A 154 -7.47 -6.80 2.36
C GLY A 154 -8.06 -5.55 1.71
N ILE A 155 -8.03 -5.46 0.38
CA ILE A 155 -8.56 -4.32 -0.36
C ILE A 155 -10.07 -4.23 -0.11
N ASP A 156 -10.51 -3.07 0.35
CA ASP A 156 -11.91 -2.69 0.51
C ASP A 156 -12.10 -1.27 0.01
N TRP A 157 -13.19 -1.05 -0.70
CA TRP A 157 -13.70 0.25 -1.08
C TRP A 157 -14.92 0.57 -0.24
N THR A 158 -14.98 1.76 0.32
CA THR A 158 -16.12 2.21 1.13
C THR A 158 -16.60 3.58 0.69
N CYS A 159 -17.87 3.67 0.33
CA CYS A 159 -18.58 4.94 0.24
C CYS A 159 -19.15 5.29 1.62
N ILE A 160 -18.90 6.52 2.08
CA ILE A 160 -19.43 7.00 3.36
C ILE A 160 -20.45 8.12 3.09
N GLY A 161 -21.71 7.86 3.45
CA GLY A 161 -22.82 8.80 3.30
C GLY A 161 -22.77 9.95 4.31
N GLU A 162 -23.58 11.00 4.09
CA GLU A 162 -23.63 12.19 4.95
C GLU A 162 -23.93 11.88 6.42
N ASP A 163 -24.74 10.85 6.67
CA ASP A 163 -25.11 10.32 7.99
C ASP A 163 -24.10 9.32 8.56
N TYR A 164 -22.91 9.21 7.94
CA TYR A 164 -21.87 8.23 8.21
C TYR A 164 -22.28 6.77 7.95
N SER A 165 -23.36 6.52 7.21
CA SER A 165 -23.65 5.19 6.67
C SER A 165 -22.49 4.71 5.78
N ARG A 166 -22.20 3.41 5.83
CA ARG A 166 -21.06 2.81 5.11
C ARG A 166 -21.55 1.74 4.16
N ILE A 167 -21.17 1.86 2.90
CA ILE A 167 -21.35 0.81 1.90
C ILE A 167 -19.96 0.35 1.49
N THR A 168 -19.60 -0.87 1.89
CA THR A 168 -18.27 -1.45 1.68
C THR A 168 -18.34 -2.63 0.73
N ALA A 169 -17.39 -2.72 -0.21
CA ALA A 169 -17.23 -3.83 -1.13
C ALA A 169 -15.75 -4.09 -1.44
N LYS A 170 -15.43 -5.29 -1.93
CA LYS A 170 -14.06 -5.69 -2.32
C LYS A 170 -13.60 -5.07 -3.65
N GLY A 171 -14.55 -4.77 -4.52
CA GLY A 171 -14.37 -3.88 -5.67
C GLY A 171 -15.11 -2.56 -5.43
N PHE A 172 -15.27 -1.75 -6.47
CA PHE A 172 -16.04 -0.51 -6.35
C PHE A 172 -17.48 -0.80 -5.86
N PRO A 173 -17.94 -0.12 -4.80
CA PRO A 173 -19.27 -0.34 -4.27
C PRO A 173 -20.32 0.24 -5.24
N THR A 174 -21.54 -0.30 -5.14
CA THR A 174 -22.76 0.28 -5.72
C THR A 174 -23.77 0.51 -4.60
N GLY A 175 -24.89 1.17 -4.88
CA GLY A 175 -25.98 1.43 -3.94
C GLY A 175 -25.99 2.85 -3.38
N PHE A 176 -25.25 3.78 -3.99
CA PHE A 176 -25.18 5.18 -3.60
C PHE A 176 -25.18 6.12 -4.80
N THR A 177 -25.64 7.34 -4.61
CA THR A 177 -25.59 8.43 -5.60
C THR A 177 -24.66 9.56 -5.20
N SER A 178 -24.09 9.47 -4.00
CA SER A 178 -23.10 10.39 -3.43
C SER A 178 -22.36 9.70 -2.29
N CYS A 179 -21.14 10.16 -2.01
CA CYS A 179 -20.39 9.77 -0.82
C CYS A 179 -20.07 11.04 -0.03
N GLY A 180 -21.06 11.56 0.70
CA GLY A 180 -20.99 12.88 1.34
C GLY A 180 -19.84 13.07 2.34
N GLN A 181 -19.33 11.97 2.94
CA GLN A 181 -18.15 12.00 3.81
C GLN A 181 -16.89 11.47 3.11
N GLY A 182 -16.99 11.06 1.84
CA GLY A 182 -15.88 10.62 1.00
C GLY A 182 -16.00 9.16 0.54
N LEU A 183 -15.30 8.87 -0.56
CA LEU A 183 -14.98 7.52 -1.01
C LEU A 183 -13.58 7.18 -0.48
N THR A 184 -13.42 6.01 0.12
CA THR A 184 -12.11 5.54 0.61
C THR A 184 -11.80 4.15 0.07
N THR A 185 -10.53 3.91 -0.21
CA THR A 185 -9.99 2.57 -0.43
C THR A 185 -8.91 2.29 0.58
N GLN A 186 -8.89 1.08 1.12
CA GLN A 186 -7.90 0.65 2.10
C GLN A 186 -7.14 -0.57 1.60
N LEU A 187 -5.91 -0.73 2.06
CA LEU A 187 -5.13 -1.94 1.87
C LEU A 187 -4.04 -2.08 2.93
N THR A 188 -3.50 -3.29 3.05
CA THR A 188 -2.39 -3.63 3.92
C THR A 188 -1.24 -4.18 3.08
N PHE A 189 -0.02 -3.72 3.33
CA PHE A 189 1.18 -4.28 2.72
C PHE A 189 1.62 -5.58 3.41
N PRO A 190 2.30 -6.49 2.68
CA PRO A 190 2.96 -7.62 3.30
C PRO A 190 4.05 -7.15 4.27
N SER A 191 4.33 -7.93 5.32
CA SER A 191 5.26 -7.52 6.39
C SER A 191 6.36 -8.53 6.67
N CYS A 192 6.39 -9.67 5.98
CA CYS A 192 7.43 -10.68 6.11
C CYS A 192 8.36 -10.61 4.91
N TRP A 193 9.66 -10.46 5.15
CA TRP A 193 10.67 -10.26 4.11
C TRP A 193 11.67 -11.41 4.06
N ASN A 194 12.03 -11.84 2.86
CA ASN A 194 12.99 -12.93 2.66
C ASN A 194 14.46 -12.46 2.52
N GLY A 195 14.73 -11.16 2.63
CA GLY A 195 16.08 -10.61 2.53
C GLY A 195 16.50 -10.18 1.13
N ASN A 196 15.67 -10.42 0.10
CA ASN A 196 15.97 -10.04 -1.28
C ASN A 196 15.40 -8.67 -1.64
N ALA A 197 16.06 -7.96 -2.56
CA ALA A 197 15.48 -6.77 -3.17
C ALA A 197 14.25 -7.13 -4.03
N LEU A 198 13.41 -6.13 -4.30
CA LEU A 198 12.31 -6.26 -5.25
C LEU A 198 12.87 -6.58 -6.64
N ASP A 199 12.33 -7.61 -7.29
CA ASP A 199 12.56 -7.91 -8.72
C ASP A 199 11.36 -7.40 -9.52
N PRO A 200 11.51 -6.41 -10.42
CA PRO A 200 10.40 -5.92 -11.24
C PRO A 200 9.66 -6.99 -12.05
N LYS A 201 10.30 -8.13 -12.34
CA LYS A 201 9.66 -9.26 -13.05
C LYS A 201 8.83 -10.15 -12.12
N LYS A 202 9.11 -10.10 -10.81
CA LYS A 202 8.45 -10.88 -9.75
C LYS A 202 8.30 -10.00 -8.51
N PRO A 203 7.52 -8.91 -8.60
CA PRO A 203 7.58 -7.83 -7.61
C PRO A 203 7.15 -8.23 -6.20
N ASN A 204 6.39 -9.31 -6.06
CA ASN A 204 5.93 -9.80 -4.77
C ASN A 204 6.79 -10.95 -4.21
N ALA A 205 7.79 -11.45 -4.95
CA ALA A 205 8.52 -12.66 -4.55
C ALA A 205 9.44 -12.46 -3.33
N HIS A 206 9.74 -11.22 -2.94
CA HIS A 206 10.55 -10.91 -1.76
C HIS A 206 9.73 -10.70 -0.49
N MET A 207 8.40 -10.57 -0.62
CA MET A 207 7.49 -10.27 0.49
C MET A 207 6.40 -11.34 0.64
N ALA A 208 5.94 -11.53 1.87
CA ALA A 208 4.80 -12.38 2.18
C ALA A 208 3.91 -11.75 3.25
N TYR A 209 2.61 -12.08 3.19
CA TYR A 209 1.71 -11.81 4.30
C TYR A 209 1.96 -12.81 5.43
N PRO A 210 1.84 -12.38 6.70
CA PRO A 210 1.89 -13.30 7.83
C PRO A 210 0.77 -14.36 7.71
N SER A 211 1.10 -15.65 7.81
CA SER A 211 0.18 -16.77 7.54
C SER A 211 -0.61 -17.26 8.76
N GLY A 212 -0.60 -16.50 9.87
CA GLY A 212 -1.32 -16.79 11.12
C GLY A 212 -0.46 -17.40 12.22
N GLY A 213 -0.93 -17.28 13.48
CA GLY A 213 -0.32 -17.84 14.70
C GLY A 213 1.14 -17.46 14.95
N GLY A 214 1.41 -16.37 15.67
CA GLY A 214 2.78 -16.02 16.10
C GLY A 214 2.92 -14.57 16.58
N SER A 215 3.92 -14.32 17.43
CA SER A 215 4.17 -13.01 18.04
C SER A 215 5.50 -12.43 17.55
N GLY A 216 5.53 -11.90 16.32
CA GLY A 216 6.75 -11.38 15.68
C GLY A 216 7.14 -12.20 14.46
N ILE A 217 8.44 -12.46 14.27
CA ILE A 217 8.98 -13.14 13.10
C ILE A 217 8.40 -14.55 12.88
N ASP A 218 7.96 -15.22 13.93
CA ASP A 218 7.39 -16.57 13.86
C ASP A 218 6.04 -16.62 13.11
N ALA A 219 5.38 -15.47 12.95
CA ALA A 219 4.18 -15.37 12.11
C ALA A 219 4.49 -15.36 10.60
N CYS A 220 5.78 -15.27 10.23
CA CYS A 220 6.22 -15.22 8.85
C CYS A 220 6.38 -16.63 8.26
N PRO A 221 5.87 -16.86 7.03
CA PRO A 221 6.03 -18.13 6.33
C PRO A 221 7.50 -18.55 6.18
N GLU A 222 7.74 -19.85 6.01
CA GLU A 222 9.06 -20.39 5.70
C GLU A 222 9.68 -19.67 4.49
N GLY A 223 10.91 -19.22 4.65
CA GLY A 223 11.63 -18.45 3.63
C GLY A 223 11.44 -16.93 3.72
N PHE A 224 10.49 -16.41 4.50
CA PHE A 224 10.24 -14.96 4.67
C PHE A 224 10.55 -14.46 6.08
N GLN A 225 11.47 -15.13 6.76
CA GLN A 225 11.82 -14.87 8.16
C GLN A 225 13.12 -14.08 8.31
N ALA A 226 13.60 -13.41 7.25
CA ALA A 226 14.80 -12.57 7.34
C ALA A 226 14.53 -11.31 8.17
N ALA A 227 13.35 -10.71 8.00
CA ALA A 227 12.84 -9.66 8.89
C ALA A 227 11.31 -9.62 8.87
N ARG A 228 10.72 -9.12 9.96
CA ARG A 228 9.33 -8.70 10.01
C ARG A 228 9.29 -7.20 10.20
N PHE A 229 8.60 -6.51 9.32
CA PHE A 229 8.41 -5.06 9.35
C PHE A 229 7.10 -4.70 10.07
N PRO A 230 6.91 -3.43 10.50
CA PRO A 230 5.58 -2.95 10.78
C PRO A 230 4.73 -3.05 9.50
N ALA A 231 3.55 -3.67 9.61
CA ALA A 231 2.59 -3.74 8.52
C ALA A 231 2.05 -2.33 8.25
N ILE A 232 2.26 -1.85 7.04
CA ILE A 232 1.68 -0.59 6.58
C ILE A 232 0.23 -0.85 6.19
N PHE A 233 -0.71 -0.22 6.87
CA PHE A 233 -2.11 -0.16 6.45
C PHE A 233 -2.40 1.29 6.04
N ILE A 234 -2.97 1.48 4.85
CA ILE A 234 -3.25 2.82 4.32
C ILE A 234 -4.73 2.91 3.96
N GLU A 235 -5.32 4.05 4.31
CA GLU A 235 -6.60 4.50 3.78
C GLU A 235 -6.33 5.67 2.82
N PHE A 236 -6.71 5.50 1.56
CA PHE A 236 -6.66 6.53 0.53
C PHE A 236 -8.05 7.12 0.35
N TRP A 237 -8.19 8.43 0.57
CA TRP A 237 -9.47 9.12 0.49
C TRP A 237 -9.55 9.96 -0.78
N TRP A 238 -10.68 9.85 -1.47
CA TRP A 238 -10.95 10.48 -2.76
C TRP A 238 -12.01 11.57 -2.59
N ASP A 239 -11.76 12.75 -3.14
CA ASP A 239 -12.75 13.83 -3.22
C ASP A 239 -13.68 13.59 -4.41
N VAL A 240 -14.80 12.92 -4.12
CA VAL A 240 -15.81 12.57 -5.13
C VAL A 240 -16.97 13.56 -5.19
N LYS A 241 -16.97 14.60 -4.36
CA LYS A 241 -18.10 15.52 -4.19
C LYS A 241 -18.52 16.20 -5.50
N ALA A 242 -17.55 16.48 -6.37
CA ALA A 242 -17.82 17.09 -7.68
C ALA A 242 -18.69 16.21 -8.60
N PHE A 243 -18.79 14.91 -8.33
CA PHE A 243 -19.52 13.92 -9.14
C PHE A 243 -20.87 13.50 -8.52
N ASP A 244 -21.21 14.00 -7.33
CA ASP A 244 -22.45 13.66 -6.64
C ASP A 244 -23.68 13.94 -7.52
N GLY A 245 -24.60 12.98 -7.57
CA GLY A 245 -25.83 13.08 -8.36
C GLY A 245 -25.64 12.95 -9.88
N GLN A 246 -24.42 12.69 -10.37
CA GLN A 246 -24.14 12.50 -11.80
C GLN A 246 -24.17 11.03 -12.25
N TYR A 247 -24.39 10.11 -11.31
CA TYR A 247 -24.53 8.67 -11.54
C TYR A 247 -25.68 8.11 -10.68
N SER A 248 -26.27 7.00 -11.11
CA SER A 248 -27.34 6.32 -10.39
C SER A 248 -26.79 5.33 -9.36
N ALA A 249 -27.64 4.91 -8.42
CA ALA A 249 -27.24 3.96 -7.38
C ALA A 249 -26.73 2.62 -7.91
N ASN A 250 -27.05 2.23 -9.14
CA ASN A 250 -26.61 0.95 -9.71
C ASN A 250 -25.41 1.11 -10.65
N ASP A 251 -24.94 2.33 -10.87
CA ASP A 251 -23.79 2.58 -11.72
C ASP A 251 -22.48 2.40 -10.94
N ASN A 252 -21.43 2.02 -11.66
CA ASN A 252 -20.07 2.11 -11.17
C ASN A 252 -19.32 3.13 -12.05
N PRO A 253 -19.17 4.37 -11.58
CA PRO A 253 -18.70 5.45 -12.42
C PRO A 253 -17.17 5.61 -12.39
N TRP A 254 -16.47 4.71 -11.69
CA TRP A 254 -15.05 4.82 -11.37
C TRP A 254 -14.19 3.90 -12.23
N VAL A 255 -12.99 4.38 -12.58
CA VAL A 255 -11.99 3.61 -13.33
C VAL A 255 -10.60 3.94 -12.77
N LEU A 256 -9.80 2.93 -12.44
CA LEU A 256 -8.39 3.13 -12.09
C LEU A 256 -7.53 3.30 -13.35
N ALA A 257 -6.42 4.03 -13.23
CA ALA A 257 -5.57 4.44 -14.35
C ALA A 257 -5.06 3.31 -15.27
N GLN A 258 -4.95 2.08 -14.76
CA GLN A 258 -4.59 0.87 -15.49
C GLN A 258 -5.78 0.22 -16.24
N GLY A 259 -6.89 0.94 -16.38
CA GLY A 259 -8.08 0.50 -17.12
C GLY A 259 -8.93 -0.51 -16.35
N ASP A 260 -8.97 -0.41 -15.02
CA ASP A 260 -9.83 -1.24 -14.17
C ASP A 260 -11.13 -0.51 -13.81
N PRO A 261 -12.28 -0.92 -14.39
CA PRO A 261 -13.60 -0.38 -14.05
C PRO A 261 -14.22 -1.10 -12.84
N THR A 262 -13.55 -2.07 -12.22
CA THR A 262 -14.13 -2.96 -11.19
C THR A 262 -13.63 -2.67 -9.78
N GLY A 263 -12.46 -2.03 -9.65
CA GLY A 263 -11.82 -1.69 -8.38
C GLY A 263 -11.00 -2.83 -7.76
N PHE A 264 -11.05 -4.03 -8.32
CA PHE A 264 -10.28 -5.20 -7.85
C PHE A 264 -8.79 -5.11 -8.21
N GLY A 265 -8.45 -4.35 -9.24
CA GLY A 265 -7.09 -4.10 -9.69
C GLY A 265 -6.35 -3.05 -8.86
N MET A 266 -6.95 -2.58 -7.76
CA MET A 266 -6.32 -1.64 -6.85
C MET A 266 -5.00 -2.22 -6.33
N HIS A 267 -3.98 -1.37 -6.32
CA HIS A 267 -2.70 -1.67 -5.69
C HIS A 267 -2.10 -0.39 -5.12
N ALA A 268 -1.09 -0.57 -4.28
CA ALA A 268 -0.23 0.51 -3.87
C ALA A 268 1.19 0.02 -3.67
N ASP A 269 2.08 1.00 -3.69
CA ASP A 269 3.49 0.79 -3.68
C ASP A 269 4.11 1.67 -2.59
N PHE A 270 5.21 1.17 -2.05
CA PHE A 270 5.98 1.82 -1.02
C PHE A 270 7.45 1.78 -1.39
N LYS A 271 8.13 2.92 -1.22
CA LYS A 271 9.60 2.97 -1.19
C LYS A 271 10.04 3.67 0.08
N ASN A 272 10.92 3.02 0.84
CA ASN A 272 11.39 3.51 2.12
C ASN A 272 12.20 4.80 1.96
N GLY A 273 11.83 5.80 2.75
CA GLY A 273 12.55 7.05 2.96
C GLY A 273 12.51 7.51 4.41
N TRP A 274 12.23 6.62 5.36
CA TRP A 274 12.39 6.93 6.78
C TRP A 274 13.86 7.23 7.08
N ALA A 275 14.10 8.32 7.82
CA ALA A 275 15.42 8.59 8.37
C ALA A 275 15.82 7.42 9.28
N LYS A 276 17.04 6.93 9.07
CA LYS A 276 17.57 5.73 9.73
C LYS A 276 17.41 5.79 11.26
N GLY A 277 16.88 4.72 11.85
CA GLY A 277 16.70 4.55 13.28
C GLY A 277 15.44 5.20 13.86
N VAL A 278 14.76 6.09 13.11
CA VAL A 278 13.52 6.74 13.60
C VAL A 278 12.39 5.73 13.68
N LEU A 279 12.19 4.94 12.62
CA LEU A 279 11.15 3.90 12.61
C LEU A 279 11.49 2.78 13.60
N ALA A 280 12.76 2.35 13.68
CA ALA A 280 13.20 1.35 14.66
C ALA A 280 12.91 1.77 16.10
N LYS A 281 13.10 3.05 16.44
CA LYS A 281 12.73 3.60 17.75
C LYS A 281 11.21 3.64 17.94
N ALA A 282 10.45 4.01 16.91
CA ALA A 282 8.99 4.08 16.99
C ALA A 282 8.32 2.71 17.14
N THR A 283 8.99 1.62 16.71
CA THR A 283 8.48 0.24 16.76
C THR A 283 9.25 -0.67 17.71
N SER A 284 10.10 -0.12 18.58
CA SER A 284 10.95 -0.88 19.52
C SER A 284 10.13 -1.77 20.46
N ASP A 285 10.76 -2.76 21.08
CA ASP A 285 10.05 -3.66 22.01
C ASP A 285 9.55 -2.92 23.26
N ASP A 286 10.31 -1.93 23.72
CA ASP A 286 9.96 -1.06 24.84
C ASP A 286 9.90 0.41 24.39
N GLY A 287 8.94 1.18 24.94
CA GLY A 287 8.82 2.60 24.66
C GLY A 287 8.44 2.98 23.22
N TYR A 288 7.83 2.03 22.48
CA TYR A 288 7.31 2.29 21.14
C TYR A 288 6.22 3.37 21.14
N CYS A 289 6.00 3.96 19.98
CA CYS A 289 4.92 4.92 19.80
C CYS A 289 3.56 4.20 19.83
N ASN A 290 2.79 4.39 20.90
CA ASN A 290 1.46 3.80 21.07
C ASN A 290 0.41 4.90 21.10
N CYS A 291 -0.11 5.26 19.93
CA CYS A 291 -1.06 6.36 19.87
C CYS A 291 -2.27 6.10 18.99
N GLY A 292 -2.36 4.91 18.38
CA GLY A 292 -3.66 4.39 18.03
C GLY A 292 -4.35 5.04 16.83
N CYS A 293 -5.67 4.83 16.73
CA CYS A 293 -6.52 5.41 15.67
C CYS A 293 -6.88 6.88 15.87
N GLY A 294 -6.81 7.36 17.12
CA GLY A 294 -7.07 8.75 17.50
C GLY A 294 -5.80 9.60 17.62
N CYS A 295 -4.69 9.15 17.04
CA CYS A 295 -3.42 9.82 17.18
C CYS A 295 -3.44 11.20 16.51
N GLY A 296 -3.34 12.25 17.32
CA GLY A 296 -3.25 13.62 16.87
C GLY A 296 -1.82 14.13 16.91
N ASP A 297 -1.66 15.42 16.59
CA ASP A 297 -0.35 16.06 16.56
C ASP A 297 0.39 15.96 17.90
N ASP A 298 -0.30 16.12 19.03
CA ASP A 298 0.37 16.11 20.35
C ASP A 298 0.97 14.75 20.68
N GLN A 299 0.25 13.66 20.39
CA GLN A 299 0.79 12.31 20.55
C GLN A 299 1.95 12.04 19.57
N MET A 300 1.86 12.57 18.35
CA MET A 300 2.97 12.50 17.40
C MET A 300 4.20 13.27 17.89
N ARG A 301 4.01 14.43 18.51
CA ARG A 301 5.11 15.23 19.10
C ARG A 301 5.74 14.50 20.28
N GLU A 302 4.96 13.78 21.06
CA GLU A 302 5.48 12.93 22.14
C GLU A 302 6.32 11.76 21.58
N CYS A 303 5.83 11.09 20.53
CA CYS A 303 6.53 9.96 19.93
C CYS A 303 7.82 10.37 19.18
N PHE A 304 7.76 11.44 18.39
CA PHE A 304 8.80 11.78 17.41
C PHE A 304 9.58 13.04 17.75
N GLY A 305 9.15 13.84 18.73
CA GLY A 305 9.69 15.16 19.01
C GLY A 305 8.97 16.25 18.23
N ALA A 306 8.75 17.42 18.86
CA ALA A 306 7.93 18.49 18.29
C ALA A 306 8.51 19.06 16.99
N GLU A 307 9.83 19.09 16.87
CA GLU A 307 10.56 19.52 15.69
C GLU A 307 10.34 18.61 14.48
N ASN A 308 10.00 17.34 14.72
CA ASN A 308 9.83 16.31 13.70
C ASN A 308 8.38 16.13 13.24
N VAL A 309 7.44 16.89 13.79
CA VAL A 309 6.04 16.88 13.36
C VAL A 309 5.77 18.11 12.49
N ASN A 310 5.29 17.87 11.28
CA ASN A 310 4.84 18.90 10.36
C ASN A 310 3.53 19.53 10.83
N ASN A 311 3.41 20.85 10.70
CA ASN A 311 2.09 21.50 10.77
C ASN A 311 1.48 21.57 9.35
N ASP A 312 0.17 21.80 9.26
CA ASP A 312 -0.55 21.81 7.97
C ASP A 312 -0.07 22.90 7.02
N ALA A 313 0.32 24.06 7.54
CA ALA A 313 0.80 25.18 6.72
C ALA A 313 2.11 24.82 6.01
N ASP A 314 3.05 24.18 6.69
CA ASP A 314 4.37 23.81 6.17
C ASP A 314 4.27 22.78 5.04
N ILE A 315 3.34 21.81 5.16
CA ILE A 315 3.19 20.74 4.17
C ILE A 315 2.25 21.10 3.02
N SER A 316 1.39 22.10 3.20
CA SER A 316 0.38 22.52 2.22
C SER A 316 0.95 22.74 0.81
N THR A 317 2.18 23.24 0.71
CA THR A 317 2.84 23.59 -0.57
C THR A 317 3.79 22.51 -1.10
N CYS A 318 3.92 21.37 -0.41
CA CYS A 318 4.86 20.34 -0.82
C CYS A 318 4.46 19.72 -2.17
N ALA A 319 5.34 19.79 -3.16
CA ALA A 319 5.08 19.30 -4.52
C ALA A 319 6.37 18.74 -5.12
N ALA A 320 6.22 17.69 -5.93
CA ALA A 320 7.33 17.12 -6.69
C ALA A 320 7.43 17.77 -8.08
N LYS A 321 8.61 17.67 -8.68
CA LYS A 321 8.82 18.07 -10.08
C LYS A 321 8.32 16.98 -11.03
N SER A 322 7.73 17.39 -12.14
CA SER A 322 7.35 16.46 -13.20
C SER A 322 8.58 15.90 -13.90
N ALA A 323 8.70 14.58 -13.95
CA ALA A 323 9.78 13.87 -14.65
C ALA A 323 9.48 13.72 -16.16
N PHE A 324 8.19 13.67 -16.50
CA PHE A 324 7.69 13.56 -17.88
C PHE A 324 6.69 14.68 -18.16
N ALA A 325 6.30 14.86 -19.43
CA ALA A 325 5.27 15.83 -19.77
C ALA A 325 3.94 15.47 -19.07
N ASP A 326 3.32 16.45 -18.44
CA ASP A 326 2.09 16.25 -17.67
C ASP A 326 0.92 15.88 -18.59
N GLU A 327 0.34 14.69 -18.38
CA GLU A 327 -0.96 14.31 -18.95
C GLU A 327 -2.04 14.68 -17.93
N ALA A 328 -2.22 15.98 -17.69
CA ALA A 328 -3.10 16.52 -16.66
C ALA A 328 -4.51 16.85 -17.18
N GLY A 329 -5.50 16.75 -16.29
CA GLY A 329 -6.87 17.15 -16.55
C GLY A 329 -7.72 16.08 -17.21
N VAL A 330 -8.84 16.50 -17.80
CA VAL A 330 -9.81 15.60 -18.44
C VAL A 330 -9.22 15.07 -19.74
N VAL A 331 -9.22 13.74 -19.91
CA VAL A 331 -8.68 13.05 -21.08
C VAL A 331 -9.73 12.18 -21.73
N GLU A 332 -9.65 11.97 -23.05
CA GLU A 332 -10.58 11.08 -23.76
C GLU A 332 -10.32 9.60 -23.43
N LYS A 333 -9.04 9.24 -23.24
CA LYS A 333 -8.57 7.89 -22.93
C LYS A 333 -7.56 7.95 -21.80
N LEU A 334 -7.47 6.88 -21.01
CA LEU A 334 -6.52 6.81 -19.91
C LEU A 334 -5.06 6.92 -20.43
N PRO A 335 -4.21 7.69 -19.74
CA PRO A 335 -2.78 7.82 -20.05
C PRO A 335 -2.08 6.46 -20.21
N GLY A 336 -1.15 6.34 -21.16
CA GLY A 336 -0.27 5.18 -21.28
C GLY A 336 -0.87 3.92 -21.94
N CYS A 337 -1.85 4.07 -22.84
CA CYS A 337 -2.49 2.95 -23.54
C CYS A 337 -3.23 1.98 -22.58
N ASN A 338 -4.07 2.50 -21.69
CA ASN A 338 -4.89 1.69 -20.79
C ASN A 338 -6.36 1.67 -21.25
N PRO A 339 -6.77 0.85 -22.22
CA PRO A 339 -8.19 0.63 -22.50
C PRO A 339 -8.89 0.06 -21.26
N ILE A 340 -10.17 0.37 -21.10
CA ILE A 340 -11.00 -0.28 -20.07
C ILE A 340 -11.06 -1.78 -20.38
N GLN A 341 -10.68 -2.59 -19.39
CA GLN A 341 -10.78 -4.05 -19.46
C GLN A 341 -11.74 -4.52 -18.36
N GLU A 342 -12.96 -4.87 -18.78
CA GLU A 342 -13.99 -5.40 -17.91
C GLU A 342 -13.62 -6.79 -17.38
N GLY A 343 -14.13 -7.14 -16.20
CA GLY A 343 -14.01 -8.47 -15.62
C GLY A 343 -14.99 -9.50 -16.22
N PRO A 344 -15.01 -10.73 -15.68
CA PRO A 344 -14.27 -11.18 -14.49
C PRO A 344 -12.86 -11.71 -14.78
N GLY A 345 -12.47 -11.87 -16.06
CA GLY A 345 -11.12 -12.32 -16.40
C GLY A 345 -10.06 -11.31 -16.00
N GLU A 346 -8.85 -11.79 -15.68
CA GLU A 346 -7.70 -10.90 -15.47
C GLU A 346 -7.47 -10.03 -16.72
N ALA A 347 -7.07 -8.78 -16.48
CA ALA A 347 -6.64 -7.89 -17.53
C ALA A 347 -5.41 -8.45 -18.23
N THR A 348 -5.33 -8.17 -19.51
CA THR A 348 -4.22 -8.60 -20.36
C THR A 348 -3.29 -7.44 -20.64
N ALA A 349 -2.04 -7.78 -20.99
CA ALA A 349 -1.10 -6.80 -21.49
C ALA A 349 -1.64 -6.14 -22.78
N VAL A 350 -1.52 -4.82 -22.84
CA VAL A 350 -1.93 -4.02 -23.99
C VAL A 350 -0.72 -3.83 -24.91
N SER A 351 -0.90 -4.02 -26.21
CA SER A 351 0.19 -3.86 -27.18
C SER A 351 -0.31 -3.33 -28.52
N GLY A 352 0.61 -2.79 -29.31
CA GLY A 352 0.34 -2.28 -30.65
C GLY A 352 -0.08 -0.79 -30.70
N PRO A 353 -0.13 -0.21 -31.91
CA PRO A 353 -0.38 1.22 -32.12
C PRO A 353 -1.80 1.66 -31.72
N ASP A 354 -2.74 0.72 -31.71
CA ASP A 354 -4.15 0.98 -31.39
C ASP A 354 -4.48 0.81 -29.89
N CYS A 355 -3.47 0.55 -29.06
CA CYS A 355 -3.62 0.22 -27.64
C CYS A 355 -4.66 -0.88 -27.39
N THR A 356 -4.68 -1.93 -28.22
CA THR A 356 -5.62 -3.04 -28.07
C THR A 356 -5.14 -4.01 -27.00
N ALA A 357 -6.00 -4.33 -26.04
CA ALA A 357 -5.77 -5.43 -25.10
C ALA A 357 -5.59 -6.73 -25.89
N ALA A 358 -4.59 -7.54 -25.51
CA ALA A 358 -4.45 -8.87 -26.09
C ALA A 358 -5.73 -9.68 -25.78
N ALA A 359 -6.14 -10.56 -26.69
CA ALA A 359 -7.23 -11.47 -26.35
C ALA A 359 -6.83 -12.28 -25.11
N ALA A 360 -7.64 -12.23 -24.05
CA ALA A 360 -7.48 -13.15 -22.93
C ALA A 360 -7.41 -14.56 -23.52
N PRO A 361 -6.44 -15.41 -23.10
CA PRO A 361 -6.43 -16.79 -23.56
C PRO A 361 -7.80 -17.37 -23.23
N GLY A 362 -8.58 -17.64 -24.28
CA GLY A 362 -9.96 -18.06 -24.12
C GLY A 362 -9.99 -19.26 -23.18
N ALA A 363 -11.01 -19.32 -22.32
CA ALA A 363 -11.39 -20.53 -21.61
C ALA A 363 -11.85 -21.59 -22.65
N GLY A 364 -10.91 -22.06 -23.47
CA GLY A 364 -11.07 -23.20 -24.34
C GLY A 364 -10.97 -24.43 -23.46
N ASP A 365 -12.03 -25.23 -23.47
CA ASP A 365 -12.20 -26.49 -22.76
C ASP A 365 -10.87 -27.14 -22.33
N ALA A 366 -10.58 -27.01 -21.04
CA ALA A 366 -9.44 -27.59 -20.34
C ALA A 366 -9.54 -29.13 -20.23
N THR A 367 -10.11 -29.80 -21.22
CA THR A 367 -10.26 -31.26 -21.28
C THR A 367 -9.38 -31.91 -22.35
N SER A 368 -8.93 -31.16 -23.38
CA SER A 368 -8.07 -31.73 -24.45
C SER A 368 -6.57 -31.42 -24.31
N ALA A 369 -6.19 -30.33 -23.64
CA ALA A 369 -4.77 -30.00 -23.43
C ALA A 369 -4.10 -30.92 -22.39
N VAL A 370 -4.86 -31.42 -21.41
CA VAL A 370 -4.37 -32.32 -20.35
C VAL A 370 -4.09 -33.73 -20.89
N ALA A 371 -4.80 -34.16 -21.95
CA ALA A 371 -4.57 -35.46 -22.61
C ALA A 371 -3.30 -35.48 -23.49
N SER A 372 -2.92 -34.33 -24.06
CA SER A 372 -1.68 -34.22 -24.86
C SER A 372 -0.43 -33.99 -23.98
N ALA A 373 -0.57 -33.29 -22.85
CA ALA A 373 0.55 -33.09 -21.92
C ALA A 373 0.90 -34.38 -21.14
N THR A 374 -0.09 -35.21 -20.81
CA THR A 374 0.12 -36.50 -20.11
C THR A 374 0.76 -37.56 -21.01
N SER A 375 0.46 -37.57 -22.31
CA SER A 375 1.08 -38.47 -23.28
C SER A 375 2.52 -38.05 -23.66
N ALA A 376 2.81 -36.75 -23.67
CA ALA A 376 4.18 -36.24 -23.85
C ALA A 376 5.05 -36.48 -22.60
N ALA A 377 4.52 -36.26 -21.39
CA ALA A 377 5.26 -36.51 -20.14
C ALA A 377 5.56 -38.01 -19.94
N ALA A 378 4.64 -38.91 -20.30
CA ALA A 378 4.86 -40.35 -20.21
C ALA A 378 5.98 -40.86 -21.15
N SER A 379 6.16 -40.26 -22.34
CA SER A 379 7.28 -40.59 -23.24
C SER A 379 8.62 -40.06 -22.77
N ILE A 380 8.64 -38.92 -22.08
CA ILE A 380 9.88 -38.31 -21.55
C ILE A 380 10.36 -39.07 -20.30
N ILE A 381 9.43 -39.54 -19.45
CA ILE A 381 9.77 -40.34 -18.26
C ILE A 381 10.30 -41.74 -18.65
N SER A 382 9.80 -42.33 -19.73
CA SER A 382 10.28 -43.65 -20.20
C SER A 382 11.66 -43.61 -20.86
N SER A 383 12.06 -42.49 -21.46
CA SER A 383 13.38 -42.30 -22.06
C SER A 383 14.44 -41.96 -21.00
N ALA A 384 14.11 -41.10 -20.04
CA ALA A 384 15.02 -40.75 -18.93
C ALA A 384 15.28 -41.94 -17.97
N ALA A 385 14.29 -42.81 -17.75
CA ALA A 385 14.47 -44.03 -16.95
C ALA A 385 15.39 -45.07 -17.63
N SER A 386 15.46 -45.09 -18.97
CA SER A 386 16.33 -46.01 -19.71
C SER A 386 17.80 -45.53 -19.72
N GLU A 387 18.04 -44.22 -19.70
CA GLU A 387 19.40 -43.65 -19.61
C GLU A 387 19.99 -43.74 -18.19
N ALA A 388 19.16 -43.60 -17.14
CA ALA A 388 19.61 -43.73 -15.76
C ALA A 388 20.04 -45.17 -15.38
N ILE A 389 19.40 -46.20 -15.95
CA ILE A 389 19.72 -47.61 -15.68
C ILE A 389 21.05 -48.03 -16.36
N SER A 390 21.43 -47.40 -17.47
CA SER A 390 22.71 -47.66 -18.16
C SER A 390 23.91 -46.98 -17.44
N ALA A 391 23.70 -45.79 -16.88
CA ALA A 391 24.75 -45.06 -16.15
C ALA A 391 25.11 -45.70 -14.79
N VAL A 392 24.13 -46.28 -14.08
CA VAL A 392 24.36 -46.94 -12.79
C VAL A 392 25.11 -48.27 -12.95
N SER A 393 24.94 -48.99 -14.07
CA SER A 393 25.68 -50.24 -14.34
C SER A 393 27.17 -50.00 -14.63
N SER A 394 27.54 -48.82 -15.15
CA SER A 394 28.94 -48.47 -15.44
C SER A 394 29.74 -48.00 -14.20
N ILE A 395 29.06 -47.47 -13.18
CA ILE A 395 29.72 -47.00 -11.94
C ILE A 395 30.03 -48.18 -11.00
N VAL A 396 29.19 -49.21 -10.96
CA VAL A 396 29.39 -50.39 -10.10
C VAL A 396 30.59 -51.25 -10.55
N ALA A 397 30.96 -51.21 -11.83
CA ALA A 397 32.14 -51.92 -12.34
C ALA A 397 33.49 -51.24 -11.96
N THR A 398 33.49 -49.96 -11.57
CA THR A 398 34.73 -49.20 -11.32
C THR A 398 35.13 -49.18 -9.83
N ILE A 399 34.24 -49.57 -8.92
CA ILE A 399 34.49 -49.55 -7.47
C ILE A 399 35.05 -50.90 -6.96
N ALA A 400 35.02 -51.96 -7.77
CA ALA A 400 35.54 -53.28 -7.40
C ALA A 400 37.08 -53.43 -7.50
N ASP A 401 37.80 -52.45 -8.03
CA ASP A 401 39.24 -52.56 -8.33
C ASP A 401 40.19 -51.73 -7.44
N ILE A 402 39.71 -51.03 -6.41
CA ILE A 402 40.57 -50.13 -5.59
C ILE A 402 40.69 -50.57 -4.11
N GLU A 403 40.18 -51.74 -3.72
CA GLU A 403 40.36 -52.26 -2.35
C GLU A 403 41.25 -53.51 -2.30
N SER A 404 42.54 -53.32 -2.59
CA SER A 404 43.59 -54.21 -2.10
C SER A 404 44.96 -53.52 -2.20
N THR A 405 45.41 -52.88 -1.12
CA THR A 405 46.75 -53.08 -0.51
C THR A 405 47.10 -52.02 0.53
N ALA A 406 47.71 -52.51 1.62
CA ALA A 406 48.61 -51.86 2.58
C ALA A 406 48.04 -51.25 3.89
N THR A 407 48.32 -51.98 4.96
CA THR A 407 48.35 -51.67 6.40
C THR A 407 49.59 -50.85 6.84
N PRO A 408 49.69 -50.40 8.11
CA PRO A 408 50.36 -49.13 8.50
C PRO A 408 51.73 -49.28 9.18
N GLU A 409 52.49 -48.18 9.25
CA GLU A 409 53.57 -48.00 10.24
C GLU A 409 53.67 -46.56 10.79
N SER A 410 54.15 -46.50 12.04
CA SER A 410 54.21 -45.40 13.00
C SER A 410 55.42 -44.47 12.82
N THR A 411 55.35 -43.19 13.24
CA THR A 411 56.28 -42.57 14.22
C THR A 411 56.07 -41.06 14.50
N SER A 412 56.02 -40.75 15.81
CA SER A 412 56.50 -39.58 16.59
C SER A 412 56.18 -38.09 16.28
N ASN A 413 55.61 -37.46 17.32
CA ASN A 413 55.46 -36.03 17.69
C ASN A 413 56.84 -35.30 17.87
N PRO A 414 56.99 -33.96 18.16
CA PRO A 414 56.14 -33.12 19.04
C PRO A 414 55.90 -31.63 18.68
N ALA A 415 55.03 -31.02 19.49
CA ALA A 415 54.60 -29.61 19.55
C ALA A 415 55.67 -28.63 20.07
N PRO A 416 55.34 -27.32 20.13
CA PRO A 416 55.73 -26.51 21.29
C PRO A 416 54.61 -25.64 21.90
N GLU A 417 54.96 -25.15 23.10
CA GLU A 417 54.17 -24.61 24.20
C GLU A 417 53.74 -23.12 24.13
N THR A 418 52.84 -22.82 25.08
CA THR A 418 52.30 -21.56 25.65
C THR A 418 53.28 -20.43 26.00
N THR A 419 52.75 -19.19 26.10
CA THR A 419 53.01 -18.28 27.25
C THR A 419 51.89 -17.25 27.45
N LEU A 420 51.47 -17.10 28.71
CA LEU A 420 50.62 -16.05 29.30
C LEU A 420 51.51 -14.95 29.88
N VAL A 421 51.06 -13.68 29.88
CA VAL A 421 51.47 -12.68 30.89
C VAL A 421 50.26 -11.85 31.35
N SER A 422 50.06 -11.88 32.66
CA SER A 422 49.15 -11.06 33.47
C SER A 422 49.89 -9.82 33.99
N LYS A 423 49.18 -8.69 34.17
CA LYS A 423 49.42 -7.75 35.29
C LYS A 423 48.11 -7.12 35.78
N SER A 424 47.94 -7.21 37.10
CA SER A 424 46.91 -6.61 37.95
C SER A 424 47.46 -5.39 38.70
N ARG A 425 46.60 -4.42 39.04
CA ARG A 425 46.41 -3.76 40.36
C ARG A 425 45.67 -2.41 40.20
N HIS A 426 44.44 -2.28 40.71
CA HIS A 426 44.01 -1.83 42.05
C HIS A 426 43.79 -0.31 42.17
N GLY A 427 42.62 0.07 42.69
CA GLY A 427 42.29 1.43 43.15
C GLY A 427 40.82 1.61 43.50
N HIS A 428 40.45 1.26 44.74
CA HIS A 428 39.17 1.54 45.40
C HIS A 428 38.83 3.04 45.46
N HIS A 429 37.53 3.39 45.46
CA HIS A 429 36.93 4.24 46.50
C HIS A 429 35.39 4.13 46.53
N HIS A 430 34.85 3.91 47.73
CA HIS A 430 33.44 3.95 48.09
C HIS A 430 32.99 5.38 48.45
N TYR A 431 31.69 5.69 48.27
CA TYR A 431 30.64 5.86 49.32
C TYR A 431 29.62 7.00 49.09
N HIS A 432 28.36 6.70 49.51
CA HIS A 432 27.24 7.57 49.94
C HIS A 432 26.25 8.11 48.87
N THR A 433 25.03 7.56 48.73
CA THR A 433 23.76 7.70 49.50
C THR A 433 23.14 9.11 49.52
N ALA A 434 21.93 9.27 48.96
CA ALA A 434 20.75 9.81 49.66
C ALA A 434 19.49 9.86 48.76
N VAL A 435 18.39 9.38 49.34
CA VAL A 435 16.98 9.68 49.01
C VAL A 435 16.52 10.79 49.98
N PRO A 436 15.58 11.66 49.58
CA PRO A 436 14.28 11.78 50.27
C PRO A 436 13.12 11.90 49.26
N GLY A 437 11.85 11.56 49.51
CA GLY A 437 11.03 11.66 50.73
C GLY A 437 9.99 12.76 50.49
N GLY A 438 8.69 12.40 50.38
CA GLY A 438 7.65 13.21 49.73
C GLY A 438 7.05 14.39 50.51
N ALA A 439 6.13 15.11 49.86
CA ALA A 439 5.11 15.93 50.50
C ALA A 439 3.87 16.02 49.59
N SER A 440 2.71 15.88 50.23
CA SER A 440 1.35 15.96 49.73
C SER A 440 0.87 17.42 49.72
N GLU A 441 0.13 17.82 48.70
CA GLU A 441 -0.81 18.93 48.81
C GLU A 441 -2.05 18.67 47.93
N ALA A 442 -3.21 18.98 48.48
CA ALA A 442 -4.52 18.61 47.99
C ALA A 442 -5.32 19.85 47.55
N LEU A 443 -5.97 19.73 46.38
CA LEU A 443 -7.21 20.39 45.92
C LEU A 443 -7.17 21.91 45.58
N PRO A 444 -8.04 22.43 44.66
CA PRO A 444 -9.38 21.92 44.33
C PRO A 444 -9.71 21.68 42.85
N ALA A 445 -10.83 20.97 42.69
CA ALA A 445 -11.61 20.77 41.48
C ALA A 445 -12.41 22.05 41.09
N ASP A 446 -12.99 21.97 39.90
CA ASP A 446 -14.03 22.83 39.28
C ASP A 446 -13.53 24.04 38.47
N ALA A 447 -13.52 23.87 37.14
CA ALA A 447 -13.98 24.89 36.20
C ALA A 447 -14.55 24.22 34.95
N GLU A 448 -15.77 24.63 34.63
CA GLU A 448 -16.71 24.05 33.69
C GLU A 448 -16.26 24.12 32.21
N SER A 449 -16.84 23.19 31.45
CA SER A 449 -17.01 23.24 30.00
C SER A 449 -17.52 24.61 29.54
N SER A 450 -16.76 25.30 28.69
CA SER A 450 -17.28 26.36 27.85
C SER A 450 -17.19 25.94 26.38
N GLU A 451 -18.36 25.76 25.80
CA GLU A 451 -18.59 25.56 24.38
C GLU A 451 -17.97 26.73 23.60
N CYS A 452 -17.07 26.44 22.65
CA CYS A 452 -16.72 27.38 21.59
C CYS A 452 -17.58 27.10 20.37
N THR A 453 -18.82 27.60 20.40
CA THR A 453 -19.53 27.97 19.17
C THR A 453 -18.99 29.34 18.73
N ASN A 454 -18.44 29.40 17.51
CA ASN A 454 -18.39 30.56 16.60
C ASN A 454 -17.22 30.41 15.61
N ALA A 455 -17.37 29.56 14.59
CA ALA A 455 -16.59 29.68 13.37
C ALA A 455 -17.41 30.55 12.38
N ALA A 456 -16.90 31.75 12.09
CA ALA A 456 -17.48 32.62 11.08
C ALA A 456 -17.20 32.05 9.68
N THR A 457 -18.25 31.70 8.95
CA THR A 457 -18.18 31.24 7.56
C THR A 457 -17.83 32.42 6.66
N VAL A 458 -16.63 32.41 6.05
CA VAL A 458 -16.27 33.35 4.98
C VAL A 458 -16.61 32.70 3.64
N THR A 459 -17.72 33.12 3.05
CA THR A 459 -18.11 32.69 1.69
C THR A 459 -17.32 33.48 0.66
N VAL A 460 -16.38 32.82 -0.03
CA VAL A 460 -15.70 33.39 -1.20
C VAL A 460 -16.46 32.95 -2.45
N THR A 461 -17.12 33.89 -3.11
CA THR A 461 -17.78 33.65 -4.41
C THR A 461 -16.74 33.75 -5.53
N PRO A 462 -16.50 32.70 -6.33
CA PRO A 462 -15.61 32.79 -7.49
C PRO A 462 -16.22 33.65 -8.61
N PRO A 463 -15.41 34.34 -9.43
CA PRO A 463 -15.90 35.17 -10.51
C PRO A 463 -16.57 34.34 -11.62
N PRO A 464 -17.56 34.90 -12.34
CA PRO A 464 -18.30 34.18 -13.37
C PRO A 464 -17.41 33.85 -14.58
N VAL A 465 -17.41 32.56 -14.96
CA VAL A 465 -16.74 32.06 -16.17
C VAL A 465 -17.66 32.32 -17.37
N THR A 466 -17.18 33.09 -18.34
CA THR A 466 -17.91 33.34 -19.60
C THR A 466 -17.46 32.32 -20.65
N VAL A 467 -18.35 31.40 -21.01
CA VAL A 467 -18.10 30.41 -22.07
C VAL A 467 -18.54 30.99 -23.41
N THR A 468 -17.61 31.22 -24.33
CA THR A 468 -17.92 31.62 -25.70
C THR A 468 -17.99 30.37 -26.58
N VAL A 469 -19.21 29.96 -26.94
CA VAL A 469 -19.43 28.86 -27.89
C VAL A 469 -19.26 29.40 -29.31
N THR A 470 -18.21 28.98 -30.01
CA THR A 470 -18.07 29.25 -31.45
C THR A 470 -18.68 28.07 -32.21
N ALA A 471 -19.85 28.27 -32.80
CA ALA A 471 -20.49 27.27 -33.65
C ALA A 471 -19.79 27.23 -35.02
N THR A 472 -19.12 26.13 -35.33
CA THR A 472 -18.61 25.86 -36.68
C THR A 472 -19.77 25.37 -37.56
N ALA A 473 -20.08 26.12 -38.62
CA ALA A 473 -21.16 25.78 -39.54
C ALA A 473 -20.88 24.45 -40.28
N ALA A 474 -21.81 23.50 -40.16
CA ALA A 474 -21.80 22.26 -40.93
C ALA A 474 -22.02 22.55 -42.43
N GLY A 475 -21.19 21.92 -43.28
CA GLY A 475 -21.24 22.06 -44.73
C GLY A 475 -22.59 21.63 -45.31
N GLY A 476 -23.23 22.53 -46.06
CA GLY A 476 -24.49 22.29 -46.73
C GLY A 476 -24.36 21.32 -47.91
N TYR A 477 -25.25 20.34 -47.96
CA TYR A 477 -25.51 19.50 -49.12
C TYR A 477 -25.97 20.35 -50.32
N ALA A 478 -25.26 20.26 -51.43
CA ALA A 478 -25.66 20.85 -52.71
C ALA A 478 -26.66 19.95 -53.44
N VAL A 479 -27.88 20.43 -53.63
CA VAL A 479 -28.90 19.80 -54.48
C VAL A 479 -28.72 20.31 -55.91
N ASP A 480 -28.18 19.48 -56.80
CA ASP A 480 -28.07 19.77 -58.25
C ASP A 480 -29.46 19.65 -58.92
N ARG A 481 -30.10 20.79 -59.18
CA ARG A 481 -31.29 20.88 -60.05
C ARG A 481 -30.84 21.07 -61.50
N ARG A 482 -30.66 19.98 -62.24
CA ARG A 482 -30.60 20.04 -63.72
C ARG A 482 -31.99 20.25 -64.31
N ARG A 483 -32.23 21.46 -64.79
CA ARG A 483 -33.21 21.77 -65.84
C ARG A 483 -32.77 21.10 -67.16
N ARG A 484 -33.62 20.28 -67.76
CA ARG A 484 -33.62 20.05 -69.22
C ARG A 484 -34.95 20.54 -69.80
N ARG A 485 -34.84 21.49 -70.72
CA ARG A 485 -35.89 21.96 -71.65
C ARG A 485 -35.74 21.18 -72.97
N HIS A 486 -36.90 20.84 -73.56
CA HIS A 486 -37.23 20.56 -74.98
C HIS A 486 -36.38 19.53 -75.73
N ASN A 487 -36.91 18.52 -76.45
CA ASN A 487 -38.14 18.40 -77.26
C ASN A 487 -38.79 17.04 -77.06
#